data_AF-A0A316JNC8-F1
#
_entry.id   AF-A0A316JNC8-F1
#
_cell.length_a   1.000
_cell.length_b   1.000
_cell.length_c   1.000
_cell.angle_alpha   90.00
_cell.angle_beta   90.00
_cell.angle_gamma   90.00
#
_symmetry.space_group_name_H-M   'P 1'
#
loop_
_entity.id
_entity.type
_entity.pdbx_description
1 polymer ?
#
loop_
_entity_poly.entity_id
_entity_poly.type
_entity_poly.pdbx_seq_one_letter_code
_entity_poly.pdbx_strand_id
1 'polypeptide(L)'
;MSELAAFLQWNTPNLLADEIRDASCHWLLLKGLGLDPGPGRPSADLQSLVLPMEERQLSITTAAFYSAPEQHEPNPIQFRIPLTAANTLVFALFSGQTTPLDPAEWSFWLVPVSKLHPERQTMGLNPLMRAFGEGMTYGALLAQLKPSRAVFRIVLDEESANPSTSDPLAGQEFESYDAAYDVLERYYADVCCSDERSYYRIEELSSV
;
A
#
# COMPACT_ATOMS: atom_id res chain seq x y z
N MET A 1 5.45 27.91 -7.37
CA MET A 1 4.20 27.13 -7.42
C MET A 1 4.07 26.51 -8.79
N SER A 2 3.68 25.25 -8.90
CA SER A 2 3.39 24.61 -10.19
C SER A 2 2.12 25.22 -10.81
N GLU A 3 2.00 25.18 -12.14
CA GLU A 3 0.78 25.64 -12.85
C GLU A 3 -0.48 24.91 -12.35
N LEU A 4 -0.35 23.62 -12.00
CA LEU A 4 -1.42 22.83 -11.41
C LEU A 4 -1.85 23.36 -10.04
N ALA A 5 -0.90 23.75 -9.16
CA ALA A 5 -1.23 24.30 -7.85
C ALA A 5 -1.99 25.63 -7.97
N ALA A 6 -1.58 26.49 -8.91
CA ALA A 6 -2.28 27.74 -9.20
C ALA A 6 -3.69 27.50 -9.76
N PHE A 7 -3.86 26.52 -10.66
CA PHE A 7 -5.15 26.14 -11.21
C PHE A 7 -6.11 25.56 -10.16
N LEU A 8 -5.60 24.70 -9.27
CA LEU A 8 -6.38 24.10 -8.19
C LEU A 8 -6.80 25.15 -7.16
N GLN A 9 -5.90 26.06 -6.78
CA GLN A 9 -6.22 27.17 -5.88
C GLN A 9 -7.25 28.13 -6.47
N TRP A 10 -7.25 28.32 -7.80
CA TRP A 10 -8.27 29.12 -8.49
C TRP A 10 -9.64 28.43 -8.55
N ASN A 11 -9.69 27.11 -8.78
CA ASN A 11 -10.96 26.35 -8.85
C ASN A 11 -11.52 25.97 -7.48
N THR A 12 -10.66 25.87 -6.47
CA THR A 12 -11.01 25.34 -5.15
C THR A 12 -10.57 26.35 -4.11
N PRO A 13 -11.50 27.16 -3.56
CA PRO A 13 -11.15 28.29 -2.70
C PRO A 13 -10.47 27.86 -1.39
N ASN A 14 -10.55 26.58 -1.02
CA ASN A 14 -9.85 26.03 0.13
C ASN A 14 -9.32 24.61 -0.17
N LEU A 15 -8.04 24.51 -0.52
CA LEU A 15 -7.37 23.22 -0.72
C LEU A 15 -7.20 22.42 0.57
N LEU A 16 -7.38 23.05 1.73
CA LEU A 16 -7.30 22.42 3.05
C LEU A 16 -8.66 21.92 3.56
N ALA A 17 -9.73 22.15 2.80
CA ALA A 17 -11.06 21.63 3.10
C ALA A 17 -11.02 20.10 3.23
N ASP A 18 -11.82 19.56 4.15
CA ASP A 18 -11.83 18.14 4.50
C ASP A 18 -12.06 17.26 3.26
N GLU A 19 -13.01 17.65 2.39
CA GLU A 19 -13.37 16.88 1.21
C GLU A 19 -12.22 16.81 0.19
N ILE A 20 -11.47 17.90 0.03
CA ILE A 20 -10.34 17.99 -0.90
C ILE A 20 -9.15 17.22 -0.36
N ARG A 21 -8.93 17.31 0.95
CA ARG A 21 -7.87 16.57 1.65
C ARG A 21 -8.13 15.06 1.59
N ASP A 22 -9.34 14.61 1.90
CA ASP A 22 -9.76 13.21 1.80
C ASP A 22 -9.56 12.68 0.38
N ALA A 23 -10.05 13.41 -0.62
CA ALA A 23 -9.88 13.04 -2.03
C ALA A 23 -8.40 12.99 -2.45
N SER A 24 -7.58 13.92 -1.97
CA SER A 24 -6.14 13.97 -2.25
C SER A 24 -5.40 12.78 -1.63
N CYS A 25 -5.72 12.44 -0.38
CA CYS A 25 -5.16 11.26 0.28
C CYS A 25 -5.53 9.97 -0.46
N HIS A 26 -6.80 9.83 -0.86
CA HIS A 26 -7.27 8.69 -1.65
C HIS A 26 -6.53 8.60 -2.99
N TRP A 27 -6.42 9.72 -3.70
CA TRP A 27 -5.72 9.78 -4.98
C TRP A 27 -4.26 9.38 -4.86
N LEU A 28 -3.55 9.90 -3.85
CA LEU A 28 -2.17 9.53 -3.57
C LEU A 28 -2.06 8.02 -3.41
N LEU A 29 -2.84 7.41 -2.50
CA LEU A 29 -2.76 5.98 -2.23
C LEU A 29 -3.07 5.11 -3.46
N LEU A 30 -4.12 5.44 -4.22
CA LEU A 30 -4.43 4.73 -5.46
C LEU A 30 -3.27 4.81 -6.45
N LYS A 31 -2.70 6.01 -6.66
CA LYS A 31 -1.53 6.21 -7.52
C LYS A 31 -0.30 5.45 -7.03
N GLY A 32 -0.03 5.47 -5.73
CA GLY A 32 1.11 4.78 -5.13
C GLY A 32 1.03 3.25 -5.22
N LEU A 33 -0.18 2.71 -5.21
CA LEU A 33 -0.45 1.28 -5.37
C LEU A 33 -0.60 0.87 -6.84
N GLY A 34 -0.54 1.81 -7.79
CA GLY A 34 -0.73 1.54 -9.20
C GLY A 34 -2.17 1.14 -9.56
N LEU A 35 -3.14 1.49 -8.71
CA LEU A 35 -4.56 1.20 -8.93
C LEU A 35 -5.17 2.29 -9.81
N ASP A 36 -5.98 1.88 -10.79
CA ASP A 36 -6.74 2.81 -11.61
C ASP A 36 -8.01 3.25 -10.86
N PRO A 37 -8.16 4.53 -10.49
CA PRO A 37 -9.38 5.04 -9.87
C PRO A 37 -10.60 4.97 -10.80
N GLY A 38 -10.42 4.73 -12.10
CA GLY A 38 -11.47 4.81 -13.09
C GLY A 38 -11.97 6.25 -13.32
N PRO A 39 -13.00 6.44 -14.18
CA PRO A 39 -13.52 7.77 -14.53
C PRO A 39 -14.46 8.37 -13.45
N GLY A 40 -14.83 7.61 -12.43
CA GLY A 40 -15.70 8.06 -11.36
C GLY A 40 -14.94 8.91 -10.33
N ARG A 41 -15.59 9.93 -9.77
CA ARG A 41 -15.13 10.50 -8.51
C ARG A 41 -15.08 9.36 -7.48
N PRO A 42 -14.03 9.26 -6.63
CA PRO A 42 -14.15 8.51 -5.39
C PRO A 42 -15.46 8.93 -4.73
N SER A 43 -16.35 7.98 -4.46
CA SER A 43 -17.73 8.21 -4.03
C SER A 43 -17.83 9.35 -3.00
N ALA A 44 -18.86 10.19 -3.12
CA ALA A 44 -19.14 11.32 -2.23
C ALA A 44 -19.29 10.92 -0.75
N ASP A 45 -19.43 9.62 -0.45
CA ASP A 45 -19.16 9.05 0.86
C ASP A 45 -17.65 8.78 1.01
N LEU A 46 -16.87 9.85 1.14
CA LEU A 46 -15.41 9.87 1.32
C LEU A 46 -14.92 9.17 2.61
N GLN A 47 -15.80 8.49 3.36
CA GLN A 47 -15.48 7.95 4.69
C GLN A 47 -14.77 6.59 4.67
N SER A 48 -14.66 5.92 3.52
CA SER A 48 -13.93 4.65 3.44
C SER A 48 -13.65 4.24 1.99
N LEU A 49 -12.44 4.46 1.50
CA LEU A 49 -11.93 3.68 0.37
C LEU A 49 -11.52 2.29 0.88
N VAL A 50 -12.31 1.27 0.51
CA VAL A 50 -11.96 -0.13 0.77
C VAL A 50 -11.12 -0.66 -0.38
N LEU A 51 -9.81 -0.75 -0.15
CA LEU A 51 -8.89 -1.39 -1.06
C LEU A 51 -8.92 -2.90 -0.83
N PRO A 52 -9.27 -3.72 -1.85
CA PRO A 52 -9.17 -5.17 -1.75
C PRO A 52 -7.72 -5.58 -1.98
N MET A 53 -6.94 -5.73 -0.90
CA MET A 53 -5.55 -6.20 -0.97
C MET A 53 -5.45 -7.54 -0.26
N GLU A 54 -5.35 -8.66 -0.99
CA GLU A 54 -5.00 -10.00 -0.45
C GLU A 54 -5.44 -10.25 1.00
N GLU A 55 -6.76 -10.28 1.24
CA GLU A 55 -7.43 -10.46 2.56
C GLU A 55 -7.51 -9.24 3.51
N ARG A 56 -6.82 -8.14 3.22
CA ARG A 56 -6.94 -6.86 3.94
C ARG A 56 -7.99 -5.96 3.27
N GLN A 57 -9.01 -5.61 4.05
CA GLN A 57 -9.95 -4.55 3.70
C GLN A 57 -9.51 -3.30 4.45
N LEU A 58 -9.14 -2.26 3.71
CA LEU A 58 -8.64 -1.01 4.28
C LEU A 58 -9.76 0.01 4.40
N SER A 59 -9.63 0.98 5.29
CA SER A 59 -10.46 2.19 5.28
C SER A 59 -9.62 3.36 5.71
N ILE A 60 -9.75 4.48 5.02
CA ILE A 60 -8.92 5.66 5.25
C ILE A 60 -9.73 6.70 6.03
N THR A 61 -9.07 7.35 6.97
CA THR A 61 -9.61 8.50 7.71
C THR A 61 -8.54 9.57 7.78
N THR A 62 -8.89 10.81 7.43
CA THR A 62 -7.94 11.91 7.44
C THR A 62 -8.23 12.94 8.51
N ALA A 63 -7.18 13.64 8.94
CA ALA A 63 -7.28 14.85 9.75
C ALA A 63 -6.16 15.82 9.34
N ALA A 64 -6.30 17.09 9.71
CA ALA A 64 -5.28 18.11 9.42
C ALA A 64 -5.10 19.09 10.57
N PHE A 65 -3.88 19.60 10.73
CA PHE A 65 -3.63 20.72 11.65
C PHE A 65 -4.31 22.00 11.19
N TYR A 66 -4.42 22.22 9.88
CA TYR A 66 -5.01 23.42 9.30
C TYR A 66 -6.15 23.05 8.37
N SER A 67 -7.32 23.64 8.58
CA SER A 67 -8.49 23.45 7.71
C SER A 67 -8.75 24.66 6.81
N ALA A 68 -8.02 25.75 6.99
CA ALA A 68 -8.12 26.96 6.17
C ALA A 68 -6.76 27.68 6.10
N PRO A 69 -6.45 28.38 4.98
CA PRO A 69 -5.17 29.07 4.81
C PRO A 69 -4.92 30.19 5.82
N GLU A 70 -5.98 30.84 6.30
CA GLU A 70 -5.91 31.97 7.24
C GLU A 70 -5.86 31.52 8.71
N GLN A 71 -5.81 30.20 8.97
CA GLN A 71 -5.82 29.66 10.32
C GLN A 71 -4.43 29.74 10.95
N HIS A 72 -4.33 30.43 12.10
CA HIS A 72 -3.05 30.67 12.78
C HIS A 72 -2.73 29.65 13.88
N GLU A 73 -3.75 28.97 14.42
CA GLU A 73 -3.60 27.94 15.46
C GLU A 73 -4.03 26.56 14.93
N PRO A 74 -3.29 25.48 15.23
CA PRO A 74 -3.64 24.15 14.76
C PRO A 74 -4.92 23.62 15.42
N ASN A 75 -5.72 22.91 14.64
CA ASN A 75 -6.90 22.22 15.14
C ASN A 75 -6.54 21.11 16.13
N PRO A 76 -7.40 20.84 17.12
CA PRO A 76 -7.32 19.60 17.87
C PRO A 76 -7.54 18.42 16.90
N ILE A 77 -6.52 17.57 16.77
CA ILE A 77 -6.57 16.45 15.83
C ILE A 77 -7.38 15.31 16.42
N GLN A 78 -8.52 15.04 15.77
CA GLN A 78 -9.38 13.91 16.06
C GLN A 78 -9.81 13.23 14.76
N PHE A 79 -9.45 11.96 14.62
CA PHE A 79 -9.87 11.12 13.53
C PHE A 79 -11.23 10.52 13.82
N ARG A 80 -12.12 10.51 12.83
CA ARG A 80 -13.36 9.74 12.88
C ARG A 80 -13.06 8.30 12.52
N ILE A 81 -13.56 7.37 13.31
CA ILE A 81 -13.47 5.93 13.02
C ILE A 81 -14.76 5.57 12.28
N PRO A 82 -14.67 5.23 10.98
CA PRO A 82 -15.85 4.87 10.21
C PRO A 82 -16.44 3.55 10.70
N LEU A 83 -17.76 3.43 10.62
CA LEU A 83 -18.46 2.14 10.75
C LEU A 83 -18.31 1.40 9.42
N THR A 84 -17.25 0.60 9.31
CA THR A 84 -16.85 -0.07 8.07
C THR A 84 -16.64 -1.57 8.29
N ALA A 85 -16.77 -2.35 7.22
CA ALA A 85 -16.40 -3.77 7.20
C ALA A 85 -14.87 -3.99 7.15
N ALA A 86 -14.10 -2.92 6.95
CA ALA A 86 -12.65 -2.97 6.89
C ALA A 86 -12.03 -3.60 8.15
N ASN A 87 -11.01 -4.43 7.96
CA ASN A 87 -10.27 -5.05 9.06
C ASN A 87 -9.07 -4.20 9.51
N THR A 88 -8.72 -3.18 8.74
CA THR A 88 -7.59 -2.28 9.01
C THR A 88 -7.95 -0.84 8.65
N LEU A 89 -7.58 0.12 9.50
CA LEU A 89 -7.74 1.55 9.26
C LEU A 89 -6.40 2.19 8.94
N VAL A 90 -6.43 3.14 8.00
CA VAL A 90 -5.32 4.04 7.70
C VAL A 90 -5.69 5.42 8.22
N PHE A 91 -5.04 5.85 9.30
CA PHE A 91 -5.13 7.22 9.78
C PHE A 91 -4.11 8.06 9.02
N ALA A 92 -4.55 9.15 8.38
CA ALA A 92 -3.69 10.03 7.59
C ALA A 92 -3.76 11.46 8.14
N LEU A 93 -2.65 11.94 8.71
CA LEU A 93 -2.52 13.30 9.19
C LEU A 93 -1.84 14.16 8.12
N PHE A 94 -2.52 15.20 7.68
CA PHE A 94 -1.91 16.25 6.88
C PHE A 94 -1.37 17.36 7.80
N SER A 95 -0.05 17.54 7.79
CA SER A 95 0.62 18.59 8.55
C SER A 95 1.01 19.81 7.72
N GLY A 96 0.82 19.73 6.41
CA GLY A 96 1.13 20.80 5.47
C GLY A 96 0.18 21.99 5.56
N GLN A 97 0.55 23.06 4.88
CA GLN A 97 -0.26 24.27 4.71
C GLN A 97 -0.51 24.62 3.24
N THR A 98 0.09 23.85 2.31
CA THR A 98 0.14 24.25 0.89
C THR A 98 -0.64 23.32 -0.01
N THR A 99 -0.27 22.05 -0.11
CA THR A 99 -0.87 21.14 -1.09
C THR A 99 -1.05 19.74 -0.51
N PRO A 100 -2.29 19.26 -0.34
CA PRO A 100 -2.56 17.89 0.12
C PRO A 100 -2.13 16.81 -0.87
N LEU A 101 -1.60 17.18 -2.04
CA LEU A 101 -1.01 16.26 -3.02
C LEU A 101 0.49 16.05 -2.82
N ASP A 102 1.17 16.76 -1.90
CA ASP A 102 2.56 16.47 -1.57
C ASP A 102 2.63 15.35 -0.52
N PRO A 103 3.09 14.13 -0.88
CA PRO A 103 3.17 13.02 0.07
C PRO A 103 4.12 13.27 1.24
N ALA A 104 5.06 14.22 1.14
CA ALA A 104 5.95 14.58 2.24
C ALA A 104 5.26 15.34 3.37
N GLU A 105 4.10 15.95 3.10
CA GLU A 105 3.30 16.68 4.09
C GLU A 105 2.35 15.75 4.90
N TRP A 106 2.40 14.43 4.65
CA TRP A 106 1.53 13.44 5.28
C TRP A 106 2.26 12.47 6.20
N SER A 107 1.60 12.14 7.31
CA SER A 107 1.97 11.06 8.22
C SER A 107 0.85 10.04 8.31
N PHE A 108 1.21 8.75 8.31
CA PHE A 108 0.24 7.66 8.25
C PHE A 108 0.37 6.67 9.41
N TRP A 109 -0.74 6.06 9.82
CA TRP A 109 -0.75 4.92 10.73
C TRP A 109 -1.63 3.83 10.17
N LEU A 110 -1.11 2.60 10.15
CA LEU A 110 -1.86 1.43 9.75
C LEU A 110 -2.25 0.66 11.01
N VAL A 111 -3.55 0.63 11.30
CA VAL A 111 -4.07 0.14 12.59
C VAL A 111 -5.12 -0.94 12.36
N PRO A 112 -4.88 -2.18 12.80
CA PRO A 112 -5.88 -3.23 12.75
C PRO A 112 -7.09 -2.84 13.62
N VAL A 113 -8.31 -3.04 13.10
CA VAL A 113 -9.54 -2.72 13.84
C VAL A 113 -9.64 -3.53 15.15
N SER A 114 -9.05 -4.74 15.19
CA SER A 114 -8.95 -5.57 16.40
C SER A 114 -8.12 -4.95 17.53
N LYS A 115 -7.29 -3.94 17.24
CA LYS A 115 -6.54 -3.18 18.24
C LYS A 115 -7.30 -1.96 18.77
N LEU A 116 -8.47 -1.68 18.20
CA LEU A 116 -9.35 -0.58 18.61
C LEU A 116 -10.48 -1.13 19.48
N HIS A 117 -10.96 -0.30 20.41
CA HIS A 117 -12.12 -0.66 21.20
C HIS A 117 -13.37 -0.67 20.28
N PRO A 118 -14.24 -1.70 20.32
CA PRO A 118 -15.35 -1.87 19.36
C PRO A 118 -16.31 -0.67 19.30
N GLU A 119 -16.55 -0.01 20.42
CA GLU A 119 -17.46 1.14 20.51
C GLU A 119 -16.78 2.48 20.24
N ARG A 120 -15.48 2.49 19.92
CA ARG A 120 -14.72 3.73 19.73
C ARG A 120 -15.07 4.36 18.38
N GLN A 121 -15.64 5.55 18.42
CA GLN A 121 -16.03 6.31 17.22
C GLN A 121 -14.97 7.33 16.78
N THR A 122 -14.01 7.66 17.65
CA THR A 122 -12.98 8.64 17.35
C THR A 122 -11.63 8.28 17.97
N MET A 123 -10.56 8.78 17.37
CA MET A 123 -9.19 8.64 17.87
C MET A 123 -8.50 10.00 17.88
N GLY A 124 -8.00 10.44 19.03
CA GLY A 124 -7.15 11.64 19.10
C GLY A 124 -5.71 11.31 18.67
N LEU A 125 -4.97 12.32 18.17
CA LEU A 125 -3.58 12.15 17.73
C LEU A 125 -2.66 11.66 18.86
N ASN A 126 -2.69 12.29 20.04
CA ASN A 126 -1.82 11.89 21.15
C ASN A 126 -2.03 10.43 21.60
N PRO A 127 -3.28 9.95 21.80
CA PRO A 127 -3.54 8.52 22.01
C PRO A 127 -3.04 7.61 20.88
N LEU A 128 -3.22 8.01 19.62
CA LEU A 128 -2.74 7.26 18.46
C LEU A 128 -1.22 7.12 18.51
N MET A 129 -0.51 8.23 18.74
CA MET A 129 0.95 8.24 18.81
C MET A 129 1.50 7.40 19.96
N ARG A 130 0.86 7.45 21.12
CA ARG A 130 1.25 6.63 22.28
C ARG A 130 1.09 5.12 22.02
N ALA A 131 0.08 4.74 21.24
CA ALA A 131 -0.22 3.33 20.98
C ALA A 131 0.53 2.76 19.78
N PHE A 132 0.79 3.58 18.75
CA PHE A 132 1.28 3.13 17.44
C PHE A 132 2.52 3.89 16.93
N GLY A 133 3.08 4.82 17.71
CA GLY A 133 4.28 5.59 17.38
C GLY A 133 4.02 6.89 16.60
N GLU A 134 5.08 7.56 16.16
CA GLU A 134 5.03 8.89 15.50
C GLU A 134 4.35 8.91 14.11
N GLY A 135 3.99 7.75 13.57
CA GLY A 135 3.48 7.60 12.21
C GLY A 135 4.59 7.31 11.21
N MET A 136 4.20 6.82 10.04
CA MET A 136 5.10 6.43 8.96
C MET A 136 4.97 7.37 7.77
N THR A 137 6.04 7.44 6.99
CA THR A 137 6.06 8.20 5.74
C THR A 137 5.20 7.52 4.67
N TYR A 138 4.80 8.29 3.65
CA TYR A 138 4.08 7.77 2.52
C TYR A 138 4.76 6.56 1.85
N GLY A 139 6.09 6.61 1.66
CA GLY A 139 6.85 5.50 1.06
C GLY A 139 6.83 4.23 1.92
N ALA A 140 6.94 4.39 3.25
CA ALA A 140 6.86 3.26 4.18
C ALA A 140 5.46 2.64 4.22
N LEU A 141 4.41 3.47 4.15
CA LEU A 141 3.04 2.98 4.02
C LEU A 141 2.86 2.16 2.75
N LEU A 142 3.30 2.67 1.59
CA LEU A 142 3.21 1.93 0.33
C LEU A 142 3.99 0.61 0.39
N ALA A 143 5.14 0.56 1.06
CA ALA A 143 5.88 -0.69 1.24
C ALA A 143 5.08 -1.73 2.06
N GLN A 144 4.34 -1.29 3.09
CA GLN A 144 3.48 -2.20 3.87
C GLN A 144 2.18 -2.59 3.16
N LEU A 145 1.70 -1.72 2.27
CA LEU A 145 0.48 -1.95 1.53
C LEU A 145 0.70 -2.75 0.26
N LYS A 146 1.87 -2.63 -0.40
CA LYS A 146 2.17 -3.44 -1.59
C LYS A 146 1.98 -4.91 -1.24
N PRO A 147 1.23 -5.67 -2.07
CA PRO A 147 1.08 -7.08 -1.83
C PRO A 147 2.47 -7.71 -1.84
N SER A 148 2.74 -8.55 -0.86
CA SER A 148 3.88 -9.45 -0.87
C SER A 148 3.69 -10.35 -2.08
N ARG A 149 4.19 -9.94 -3.25
CA ARG A 149 4.20 -10.80 -4.42
C ARG A 149 4.96 -12.05 -4.03
N ALA A 150 4.27 -13.18 -4.03
CA ALA A 150 4.90 -14.48 -3.94
C ALA A 150 5.99 -14.54 -5.00
N VAL A 151 7.26 -14.66 -4.57
CA VAL A 151 8.38 -14.83 -5.47
C VAL A 151 8.58 -16.32 -5.62
N PHE A 152 8.40 -16.85 -6.81
CA PHE A 152 8.59 -18.27 -7.07
C PHE A 152 10.03 -18.50 -7.49
N ARG A 153 10.73 -19.44 -6.86
CA ARG A 153 12.11 -19.79 -7.18
C ARG A 153 12.19 -21.22 -7.67
N ILE A 154 12.93 -21.44 -8.76
CA ILE A 154 13.29 -22.79 -9.20
C ILE A 154 14.46 -23.28 -8.36
N VAL A 155 14.31 -24.44 -7.72
CA VAL A 155 15.37 -25.10 -6.95
C VAL A 155 15.60 -26.52 -7.47
N LEU A 156 16.85 -26.97 -7.41
CA LEU A 156 17.21 -28.35 -7.69
C LEU A 156 16.60 -29.27 -6.62
N ASP A 157 16.05 -30.40 -7.05
CA ASP A 157 15.60 -31.41 -6.11
C ASP A 157 16.82 -32.08 -5.46
N GLU A 158 16.81 -32.20 -4.13
CA GLU A 158 17.98 -32.60 -3.32
C GLU A 158 18.48 -34.02 -3.65
N GLU A 159 17.62 -34.89 -4.19
CA GLU A 159 18.01 -36.21 -4.68
C GLU A 159 18.90 -36.18 -5.95
N SER A 160 19.01 -35.02 -6.60
CA SER A 160 19.79 -34.82 -7.84
C SER A 160 20.93 -33.80 -7.69
N ALA A 161 21.15 -33.25 -6.49
CA ALA A 161 22.13 -32.20 -6.25
C ALA A 161 23.57 -32.71 -6.31
N ASN A 162 24.27 -32.41 -7.42
CA ASN A 162 25.71 -32.61 -7.53
C ASN A 162 26.41 -31.27 -7.17
N PRO A 163 27.23 -31.20 -6.11
CA PRO A 163 27.71 -29.94 -5.53
C PRO A 163 28.73 -29.15 -6.38
N SER A 164 29.05 -29.62 -7.59
CA SER A 164 30.10 -29.04 -8.44
C SER A 164 29.61 -28.39 -9.74
N THR A 165 28.30 -28.27 -9.95
CA THR A 165 27.76 -27.71 -11.20
C THR A 165 27.05 -26.38 -10.93
N SER A 166 27.52 -25.32 -11.58
CA SER A 166 26.75 -24.06 -11.69
C SER A 166 25.52 -24.35 -12.52
N ASP A 167 24.40 -24.63 -11.86
CA ASP A 167 23.16 -24.97 -12.52
C ASP A 167 22.54 -23.71 -13.17
N PRO A 168 22.18 -23.75 -14.47
CA PRO A 168 21.67 -22.59 -15.19
C PRO A 168 20.22 -22.21 -14.80
N LEU A 169 19.44 -23.09 -14.18
CA LEU A 169 18.05 -22.85 -13.80
C LEU A 169 17.87 -22.58 -12.30
N ALA A 170 18.67 -23.22 -11.45
CA ALA A 170 18.53 -23.07 -10.01
C ALA A 170 18.80 -21.62 -9.56
N GLY A 171 17.88 -21.05 -8.77
CA GLY A 171 18.00 -19.70 -8.23
C GLY A 171 17.34 -18.60 -9.06
N GLN A 172 16.75 -18.92 -10.21
CA GLN A 172 15.90 -17.97 -10.95
C GLN A 172 14.60 -17.68 -10.20
N GLU A 173 14.22 -16.40 -10.16
CA GLU A 173 13.04 -15.89 -9.44
C GLU A 173 11.98 -15.38 -10.43
N PHE A 174 10.71 -15.64 -10.11
CA PHE A 174 9.57 -15.38 -10.98
C PHE A 174 8.43 -14.72 -10.19
N GLU A 175 7.67 -13.86 -10.86
CA GLU A 175 6.50 -13.16 -10.29
C GLU A 175 5.23 -14.04 -10.23
N SER A 176 5.25 -15.24 -10.83
CA SER A 176 4.15 -16.21 -10.78
C SER A 176 4.65 -17.64 -10.94
N TYR A 177 3.87 -18.59 -10.41
CA TYR A 177 4.12 -20.02 -10.59
C TYR A 177 4.11 -20.41 -12.08
N ASP A 178 3.15 -19.90 -12.85
CA ASP A 178 3.03 -20.18 -14.29
C ASP A 178 4.28 -19.74 -15.06
N ALA A 179 4.85 -18.57 -14.73
CA ALA A 179 6.07 -18.10 -15.38
C ALA A 179 7.28 -18.99 -15.05
N ALA A 180 7.39 -19.48 -13.82
CA ALA A 180 8.41 -20.46 -13.44
C ALA A 180 8.18 -21.82 -14.14
N TYR A 181 6.93 -22.24 -14.26
CA TYR A 181 6.54 -23.49 -14.91
C TYR A 181 6.85 -23.48 -16.41
N ASP A 182 6.56 -22.39 -17.11
CA ASP A 182 6.89 -22.22 -18.54
C ASP A 182 8.39 -22.39 -18.82
N VAL A 183 9.25 -21.90 -17.91
CA VAL A 183 10.70 -22.07 -18.01
C VAL A 183 11.12 -23.52 -17.81
N LEU A 184 10.54 -24.21 -16.81
CA LEU A 184 10.79 -25.63 -16.58
C LEU A 184 10.31 -26.49 -17.75
N GLU A 185 9.13 -26.22 -18.30
CA GLU A 185 8.58 -26.97 -19.43
C GLU A 185 9.49 -26.85 -20.66
N ARG A 186 9.98 -25.65 -20.97
CA ARG A 186 10.94 -25.43 -22.07
C ARG A 186 12.24 -26.19 -21.85
N TYR A 187 12.83 -26.08 -20.66
CA TYR A 187 14.06 -26.81 -20.32
C TYR A 187 13.86 -28.33 -20.48
N TYR A 188 12.74 -28.85 -20.00
CA TYR A 188 12.42 -30.26 -20.09
C TYR A 188 12.10 -30.75 -21.51
N ALA A 189 11.55 -29.89 -22.37
CA ALA A 189 11.40 -30.16 -23.79
C ALA A 189 12.76 -30.25 -24.49
N ASP A 190 13.70 -29.37 -24.15
CA ASP A 190 15.04 -29.32 -24.77
C ASP A 190 15.94 -30.48 -24.33
N VAL A 191 15.80 -30.96 -23.09
CA VAL A 191 16.65 -32.02 -22.49
C VAL A 191 15.98 -33.42 -22.58
N CYS A 192 14.85 -33.54 -23.28
CA CYS A 192 14.00 -34.74 -23.35
C CYS A 192 14.72 -36.04 -23.76
N CYS A 193 15.88 -35.95 -24.43
CA CYS A 193 16.67 -37.11 -24.89
C CYS A 193 18.04 -37.26 -24.20
N SER A 194 18.30 -36.57 -23.09
CA SER A 194 19.57 -36.67 -22.34
C SER A 194 19.40 -37.58 -21.13
N ASP A 195 20.31 -38.55 -20.95
CA ASP A 195 20.38 -39.42 -19.77
C ASP A 195 20.88 -38.67 -18.50
N GLU A 196 21.32 -37.42 -18.64
CA GLU A 196 21.81 -36.56 -17.54
C GLU A 196 20.81 -35.44 -17.18
N ARG A 197 19.53 -35.77 -17.00
CA ARG A 197 18.51 -34.76 -16.71
C ARG A 197 18.41 -34.46 -15.21
N SER A 198 18.64 -33.22 -14.83
CA SER A 198 18.38 -32.71 -13.49
C SER A 198 16.87 -32.53 -13.25
N TYR A 199 16.44 -32.73 -12.00
CA TYR A 199 15.06 -32.50 -11.57
C TYR A 199 14.98 -31.22 -10.74
N TYR A 200 13.94 -30.43 -10.99
CA TYR A 200 13.70 -29.17 -10.32
C TYR A 200 12.29 -29.10 -9.75
N ARG A 201 12.14 -28.35 -8.66
CA ARG A 201 10.86 -27.95 -8.07
C ARG A 201 10.74 -26.43 -8.01
N ILE A 202 9.50 -25.93 -8.00
CA ILE A 202 9.20 -24.52 -7.79
C ILE A 202 8.85 -24.33 -6.31
N GLU A 203 9.54 -23.43 -5.64
CA GLU A 203 9.24 -23.03 -4.27
C GLU A 203 8.66 -21.63 -4.24
N GLU A 204 7.64 -21.44 -3.41
CA GLU A 204 7.14 -20.10 -3.08
C GLU A 204 7.98 -19.50 -1.96
N LEU A 205 8.70 -18.42 -2.27
CA LEU A 205 9.35 -17.58 -1.28
C LEU A 205 8.32 -16.61 -0.74
N SER A 206 7.89 -16.85 0.50
CA SER A 206 7.18 -15.85 1.28
C SER A 206 8.13 -14.65 1.46
N SER A 207 7.80 -13.51 0.85
CA SER A 207 8.61 -12.30 1.04
C SER A 207 8.55 -11.90 2.52
N VAL A 208 9.69 -11.82 3.18
CA VAL A 208 9.82 -11.26 4.55
C VAL A 208 9.51 -9.77 4.55
#